data_AF-A0A960CGM8-F1
#
_entry.id   AF-A0A960CGM8-F1
#
_cell.length_a   1.000
_cell.length_b   1.000
_cell.length_c   1.000
_cell.angle_alpha   90.00
_cell.angle_beta   90.00
_cell.angle_gamma   90.00
#
_symmetry.space_group_name_H-M   'P 1'
#
loop_
_entity.id
_entity.type
_entity.pdbx_description
1 polymer ?
#
loop_
_entity_poly.entity_id
_entity_poly.type
_entity_poly.pdbx_seq_one_letter_code
_entity_poly.pdbx_strand_id
1 'polypeptide(L)'
;MQLSYRTIPSPVGPLTLAGVGSTLMHLRMTDQTHEPDRADWEPADPDAFAGVVEQLDAYFAGSLTEFDVDMELTGTEFQRRVWTALQTIPYGETRSYGEIAAQIGSPAAARAVGLSNGRNPISIIVPCHRVIGSGGGLTGYGGGIDRKRLLLTLERESREKGDAEKGNPEETGSSQLRV
;
A
#
# COMPACT_ATOMS: atom_id res chain seq x y z
N MET A 1 21.87 -15.12 3.14
CA MET A 1 20.54 -15.50 2.62
C MET A 1 20.38 -14.72 1.33
N GLN A 2 20.22 -15.38 0.19
CA GLN A 2 20.19 -14.70 -1.10
C GLN A 2 18.75 -14.31 -1.45
N LEU A 3 18.53 -13.05 -1.79
CA LEU A 3 17.23 -12.53 -2.20
C LEU A 3 16.99 -12.87 -3.66
N SER A 4 15.80 -13.35 -3.99
CA SER A 4 15.35 -13.46 -5.38
C SER A 4 14.41 -12.30 -5.70
N TYR A 5 14.44 -11.80 -6.95
CA TYR A 5 13.59 -10.70 -7.37
C TYR A 5 12.87 -10.93 -8.70
N ARG A 6 11.69 -10.31 -8.84
CA ARG A 6 10.88 -10.31 -10.04
C ARG A 6 10.32 -8.91 -10.27
N THR A 7 10.34 -8.44 -11.52
CA THR A 7 9.71 -7.16 -11.89
C THR A 7 8.46 -7.41 -12.72
N ILE A 8 7.37 -6.73 -12.38
CA ILE A 8 6.09 -6.79 -13.09
C ILE A 8 5.66 -5.39 -13.55
N PRO A 9 4.89 -5.25 -14.64
CA PRO A 9 4.26 -3.97 -14.99
C PRO A 9 3.12 -3.64 -14.02
N SER A 10 2.78 -2.35 -13.88
CA SER A 10 1.60 -1.91 -13.13
C SER A 10 1.17 -0.49 -13.56
N PRO A 11 -0.04 0.00 -13.17
CA PRO A 11 -0.48 1.37 -13.43
C PRO A 11 0.42 2.46 -12.83
N VAL A 12 1.23 2.14 -11.82
CA VAL A 12 2.21 3.06 -11.22
C VAL A 12 3.62 2.87 -11.78
N GLY A 13 3.75 2.17 -12.91
CA GLY A 13 5.02 1.80 -13.51
C GLY A 13 5.51 0.42 -13.03
N PRO A 14 6.73 0.00 -13.42
CA PRO A 14 7.25 -1.30 -13.03
C PRO A 14 7.40 -1.43 -11.51
N LEU A 15 7.00 -2.59 -10.98
CA LEU A 15 7.13 -2.96 -9.58
C LEU A 15 8.12 -4.11 -9.46
N THR A 16 9.19 -3.92 -8.67
CA THR A 16 10.13 -4.99 -8.30
C THR A 16 9.71 -5.58 -6.96
N LEU A 17 9.37 -6.87 -6.96
CA LEU A 17 9.18 -7.71 -5.80
C LEU A 17 10.51 -8.41 -5.49
N ALA A 18 10.90 -8.50 -4.22
CA ALA A 18 12.03 -9.32 -3.82
C ALA A 18 11.85 -9.90 -2.41
N GLY A 19 12.46 -11.06 -2.17
CA GLY A 19 12.26 -11.82 -0.95
C GLY A 19 13.02 -13.14 -0.92
N VAL A 20 12.70 -13.99 0.05
CA VAL A 20 13.28 -15.32 0.21
C VAL A 20 12.15 -16.34 0.18
N GLY A 21 12.21 -17.28 -0.76
CA GLY A 21 11.10 -18.21 -0.98
C GLY A 21 9.82 -17.47 -1.36
N SER A 22 8.75 -17.66 -0.59
CA SER A 22 7.48 -16.93 -0.75
C SER A 22 7.37 -15.66 0.10
N THR A 23 8.29 -15.43 1.05
CA THR A 23 8.23 -14.30 1.98
C THR A 23 8.69 -13.02 1.30
N LEU A 24 7.80 -12.04 1.20
CA LEU A 24 8.07 -10.74 0.57
C LEU A 24 8.86 -9.82 1.52
N MET A 25 9.99 -9.30 1.07
CA MET A 25 10.80 -8.36 1.86
C MET A 25 10.85 -6.97 1.21
N HIS A 26 10.66 -6.90 -0.10
CA HIS A 26 10.66 -5.67 -0.86
C HIS A 26 9.55 -5.65 -1.91
N LEU A 27 8.87 -4.51 -2.02
CA LEU A 27 7.99 -4.16 -3.12
C LEU A 27 8.23 -2.69 -3.46
N ARG A 28 8.89 -2.45 -4.59
CA ARG A 28 9.39 -1.11 -4.96
C ARG A 28 8.96 -0.71 -6.35
N MET A 29 8.56 0.54 -6.48
CA MET A 29 8.40 1.21 -7.77
C MET A 29 9.78 1.57 -8.32
N THR A 30 9.91 1.81 -9.63
CA THR A 30 11.16 2.36 -10.16
C THR A 30 11.47 3.74 -9.58
N ASP A 31 12.76 4.00 -9.39
CA ASP A 31 13.31 5.30 -9.00
C ASP A 31 12.86 5.77 -7.61
N GLN A 32 12.71 4.84 -6.65
CA GLN A 32 12.41 5.26 -5.29
C GLN A 32 13.59 6.00 -4.66
N THR A 33 13.31 6.97 -3.80
CA THR A 33 14.35 7.79 -3.15
C THR A 33 15.34 6.96 -2.31
N HIS A 34 14.93 5.78 -1.84
CA HIS A 34 15.76 4.87 -1.05
C HIS A 34 15.75 3.47 -1.68
N GLU A 35 16.63 3.26 -2.65
CA GLU A 35 16.88 1.94 -3.24
C GLU A 35 17.89 1.15 -2.40
N PRO A 36 17.64 -0.13 -2.09
CA PRO A 36 18.64 -1.00 -1.51
C PRO A 36 19.71 -1.30 -2.56
N ASP A 37 20.89 -1.69 -2.09
CA ASP A 37 21.84 -2.37 -2.95
C ASP A 37 21.23 -3.70 -3.43
N ARG A 38 21.20 -3.89 -4.74
CA ARG A 38 20.65 -5.08 -5.40
C ARG A 38 21.76 -5.99 -5.96
N ALA A 39 23.03 -5.69 -5.68
CA ALA A 39 24.17 -6.46 -6.22
C ALA A 39 24.10 -7.97 -5.89
N ASP A 40 23.54 -8.30 -4.72
CA ASP A 40 23.40 -9.68 -4.25
C ASP A 40 22.01 -10.29 -4.54
N TRP A 41 21.17 -9.62 -5.33
CA TRP A 41 19.83 -10.11 -5.68
C TRP A 41 19.89 -10.93 -6.97
N GLU A 42 19.35 -12.14 -6.91
CA GLU A 42 19.29 -13.02 -8.08
C GLU A 42 17.92 -12.91 -8.77
N PRO A 43 17.85 -13.01 -10.10
CA PRO A 43 16.58 -13.17 -10.79
C PRO A 43 15.80 -14.36 -10.21
N ALA A 44 14.55 -14.13 -9.85
CA ALA A 44 13.65 -15.19 -9.40
C ALA A 44 13.06 -15.97 -10.58
N ASP A 45 12.51 -17.15 -10.30
CA ASP A 45 11.66 -17.87 -11.24
C ASP A 45 10.46 -16.99 -11.67
N PRO A 46 9.97 -17.12 -12.91
CA PRO A 46 8.82 -16.37 -13.39
C PRO A 46 7.55 -16.54 -12.55
N ASP A 47 7.43 -17.60 -11.75
CA ASP A 47 6.29 -17.88 -10.88
C ASP A 47 6.51 -17.45 -9.43
N ALA A 48 7.69 -16.91 -9.10
CA ALA A 48 7.95 -16.36 -7.77
C ALA A 48 6.95 -15.25 -7.44
N PHE A 49 6.50 -15.25 -6.18
CA PHE A 49 5.52 -14.31 -5.63
C PHE A 49 4.16 -14.30 -6.36
N ALA A 50 3.76 -15.38 -7.05
CA ALA A 50 2.52 -15.43 -7.83
C ALA A 50 1.28 -14.92 -7.06
N GLY A 51 1.10 -15.34 -5.80
CA GLY A 51 -0.02 -14.87 -4.97
C GLY A 51 0.03 -13.37 -4.64
N VAL A 52 1.23 -12.78 -4.55
CA VAL A 52 1.38 -11.33 -4.37
C VAL A 52 1.04 -10.59 -5.66
N VAL A 53 1.45 -11.13 -6.81
CA VAL A 53 1.13 -10.56 -8.12
C VAL A 53 -0.37 -10.56 -8.37
N GLU A 54 -1.05 -11.67 -8.11
CA GLU A 54 -2.51 -11.79 -8.24
C GLU A 54 -3.25 -10.75 -7.38
N GLN A 55 -2.82 -10.57 -6.14
CA GLN A 55 -3.42 -9.57 -5.25
C GLN A 55 -3.13 -8.13 -5.69
N LEU A 56 -1.94 -7.85 -6.24
CA LEU A 56 -1.63 -6.55 -6.80
C LEU A 56 -2.50 -6.25 -8.03
N ASP A 57 -2.70 -7.23 -8.92
CA ASP A 57 -3.59 -7.09 -10.07
C ASP A 57 -5.03 -6.81 -9.62
N ALA A 58 -5.54 -7.55 -8.63
CA ALA A 58 -6.86 -7.32 -8.04
C ALA A 58 -6.97 -5.95 -7.34
N TYR A 59 -5.91 -5.49 -6.66
CA TYR A 59 -5.86 -4.17 -6.05
C TYR A 59 -5.96 -3.07 -7.10
N PHE A 60 -5.18 -3.16 -8.18
CA PHE A 60 -5.22 -2.18 -9.27
C PHE A 60 -6.51 -2.23 -10.09
N ALA A 61 -7.20 -3.39 -10.12
CA ALA A 61 -8.54 -3.51 -10.67
C ALA A 61 -9.64 -2.93 -9.76
N GLY A 62 -9.32 -2.59 -8.50
CA GLY A 62 -10.26 -2.07 -7.52
C GLY A 62 -11.13 -3.14 -6.84
N SER A 63 -10.82 -4.43 -7.03
CA SER A 63 -11.58 -5.55 -6.47
C SER A 63 -10.99 -6.12 -5.17
N LEU A 64 -9.80 -5.66 -4.75
CA LEU A 64 -9.16 -6.06 -3.51
C LEU A 64 -8.84 -4.84 -2.64
N THR A 65 -9.27 -4.87 -1.38
CA THR A 65 -9.05 -3.79 -0.40
C THR A 65 -8.09 -4.18 0.72
N GLU A 66 -7.87 -5.47 0.96
CA GLU A 66 -7.01 -6.03 2.01
C GLU A 66 -6.08 -7.08 1.43
N PHE A 67 -4.80 -7.01 1.78
CA PHE A 67 -3.78 -7.94 1.34
C PHE A 67 -3.56 -9.05 2.37
N ASP A 68 -3.41 -10.28 1.90
CA ASP A 68 -2.97 -11.44 2.69
C ASP A 68 -1.63 -11.95 2.13
N VAL A 69 -0.54 -11.41 2.66
CA VAL A 69 0.82 -11.63 2.14
C VAL A 69 1.76 -11.95 3.29
N ASP A 70 2.49 -13.06 3.18
CA ASP A 70 3.61 -13.35 4.06
C ASP A 70 4.76 -12.38 3.75
N MET A 71 5.08 -11.51 4.70
CA MET A 71 6.07 -10.46 4.53
C MET A 71 6.93 -10.23 5.77
N GLU A 72 8.19 -9.86 5.53
CA GLU A 72 9.15 -9.51 6.57
C GLU A 72 9.63 -8.07 6.40
N LEU A 73 9.47 -7.26 7.44
CA LEU A 73 9.86 -5.85 7.45
C LEU A 73 11.18 -5.64 8.20
N THR A 74 12.29 -5.59 7.46
CA THR A 74 13.62 -5.34 8.03
C THR A 74 13.89 -3.84 8.19
N GLY A 75 14.10 -3.40 9.43
CA GLY A 75 14.40 -2.02 9.77
C GLY A 75 14.65 -1.81 11.26
N THR A 76 14.95 -0.57 11.64
CA THR A 76 15.08 -0.20 13.06
C THR A 76 13.77 -0.45 13.81
N GLU A 77 13.84 -0.56 15.14
CA GLU A 77 12.64 -0.70 15.97
C GLU A 77 11.62 0.42 15.71
N PHE A 78 12.09 1.66 15.59
CA PHE A 78 11.23 2.80 15.28
C PHE A 78 10.58 2.68 13.90
N GLN A 79 11.34 2.29 12.88
CA GLN A 79 10.80 2.07 11.53
C GLN A 79 9.72 1.00 11.51
N ARG A 80 9.98 -0.15 12.14
CA ARG A 80 9.01 -1.26 12.23
C ARG A 80 7.72 -0.81 12.93
N ARG A 81 7.82 -0.08 14.04
CA ARG A 81 6.64 0.50 14.73
C ARG A 81 5.83 1.43 13.83
N VAL A 82 6.51 2.28 13.05
CA VAL A 82 5.84 3.14 12.06
C VAL A 82 5.13 2.29 11.01
N TRP A 83 5.83 1.34 10.38
CA TRP A 83 5.26 0.51 9.31
C TRP A 83 4.11 -0.39 9.78
N THR A 84 4.15 -0.87 11.04
CA THR A 84 3.01 -1.54 11.67
C THR A 84 1.82 -0.59 11.82
N ALA A 85 2.03 0.65 12.27
CA ALA A 85 0.96 1.64 12.36
C ALA A 85 0.37 1.99 10.99
N LEU A 86 1.19 2.07 9.93
CA LEU A 86 0.71 2.32 8.57
C LEU A 86 -0.31 1.25 8.12
N GLN A 87 -0.07 -0.02 8.43
CA GLN A 87 -0.97 -1.12 8.05
C GLN A 87 -2.35 -1.03 8.71
N THR A 88 -2.49 -0.26 9.79
CA THR A 88 -3.79 -0.03 10.44
C THR A 88 -4.64 1.04 9.75
N ILE A 89 -4.11 1.73 8.74
CA ILE A 89 -4.86 2.74 7.99
C ILE A 89 -5.75 2.02 6.96
N PRO A 90 -7.09 2.12 7.05
CA PRO A 90 -7.98 1.42 6.13
C PRO A 90 -7.83 1.87 4.68
N TYR A 91 -8.26 1.02 3.75
CA TYR A 91 -8.34 1.35 2.33
C TYR A 91 -9.21 2.59 2.08
N GLY A 92 -8.71 3.55 1.29
CA GLY A 92 -9.42 4.79 0.98
C GLY A 92 -9.44 5.82 2.11
N GLU A 93 -8.77 5.55 3.23
CA GLU A 93 -8.57 6.52 4.32
C GLU A 93 -7.16 7.09 4.32
N THR A 94 -7.01 8.25 4.95
CA THR A 94 -5.72 8.88 5.18
C THR A 94 -5.49 9.20 6.65
N ARG A 95 -4.22 9.32 7.03
CA ARG A 95 -3.78 9.85 8.32
C ARG A 95 -2.69 10.89 8.10
N SER A 96 -2.49 11.76 9.06
CA SER A 96 -1.39 12.70 9.10
C SER A 96 -0.16 12.08 9.75
N TYR A 97 1.02 12.62 9.44
CA TYR A 97 2.25 12.21 10.12
C TYR A 97 2.18 12.37 11.65
N GLY A 98 1.43 13.37 12.14
CA GLY A 98 1.21 13.60 13.56
C GLY A 98 0.31 12.55 14.21
N GLU A 99 -0.73 12.10 13.52
CA GLU A 99 -1.61 11.03 14.02
C GLU A 99 -0.85 9.70 14.15
N ILE A 100 -0.03 9.35 13.16
CA ILE A 100 0.83 8.17 13.26
C ILE A 100 1.85 8.32 14.39
N ALA A 101 2.45 9.50 14.56
CA ALA A 101 3.38 9.78 15.65
C ALA A 101 2.70 9.62 17.03
N ALA A 102 1.47 10.09 17.18
CA ALA A 102 0.68 9.90 18.40
C ALA A 102 0.33 8.41 18.62
N GLN A 103 -0.10 7.70 17.58
CA GLN A 103 -0.46 6.27 17.64
C GLN A 103 0.70 5.40 18.13
N ILE A 104 1.93 5.68 17.68
CA ILE A 104 3.11 4.93 18.12
C ILE A 104 3.65 5.39 19.49
N GLY A 105 2.98 6.30 20.19
CA GLY A 105 3.43 6.81 21.49
C GLY A 105 4.62 7.76 21.40
N SER A 106 4.78 8.49 20.31
CA SER A 106 5.84 9.49 20.12
C SER A 106 5.30 10.78 19.47
N PRO A 107 4.40 11.53 20.14
CA PRO A 107 3.64 12.64 19.51
C PRO A 107 4.49 13.74 18.86
N ALA A 108 5.71 13.99 19.36
CA ALA A 108 6.63 14.97 18.79
C ALA A 108 7.42 14.47 17.56
N ALA A 109 7.22 13.21 17.14
CA ALA A 109 8.05 12.54 16.14
C ALA A 109 7.52 12.59 14.71
N ALA A 110 6.59 13.48 14.37
CA ALA A 110 5.96 13.55 13.03
C ALA A 110 6.99 13.60 11.87
N ARG A 111 8.08 14.36 12.04
CA ARG A 111 9.17 14.40 11.03
C ARG A 111 9.90 13.06 10.91
N ALA A 112 10.17 12.39 12.03
CA ALA A 112 10.83 11.08 12.04
C ALA A 112 9.92 9.98 11.44
N VAL A 113 8.61 10.09 11.66
CA VAL A 113 7.60 9.27 10.96
C VAL A 113 7.69 9.50 9.45
N GLY A 114 7.74 10.75 8.99
CA GLY A 114 7.89 11.05 7.55
C GLY A 114 9.15 10.44 6.92
N LEU A 115 10.29 10.51 7.62
CA LEU A 115 11.52 9.85 7.18
C LEU A 115 11.41 8.32 7.15
N SER A 116 10.70 7.73 8.11
CA SER A 116 10.46 6.27 8.16
C SER A 116 9.46 5.82 7.08
N ASN A 117 8.45 6.64 6.79
CA ASN A 117 7.48 6.44 5.73
C ASN A 117 8.17 6.39 4.35
N GLY A 118 9.13 7.30 4.10
CA GLY A 118 9.92 7.32 2.88
C GLY A 118 10.94 6.17 2.73
N ARG A 119 11.11 5.36 3.77
CA ARG A 119 11.99 4.17 3.80
C ARG A 119 11.21 2.86 3.83
N ASN A 120 9.89 2.90 3.66
CA ASN A 120 9.06 1.71 3.59
C ASN A 120 9.61 0.73 2.52
N PRO A 121 9.98 -0.51 2.90
CA PRO A 121 10.51 -1.48 1.95
C PRO A 121 9.44 -2.13 1.07
N ILE A 122 8.17 -2.14 1.50
CA ILE A 122 7.07 -2.84 0.83
C ILE A 122 5.95 -1.84 0.51
N SER A 123 6.11 -1.13 -0.61
CA SER A 123 5.13 -0.12 -1.07
C SER A 123 3.77 -0.74 -1.39
N ILE A 124 2.70 0.07 -1.40
CA ILE A 124 1.31 -0.36 -1.65
C ILE A 124 0.73 -1.21 -0.52
N ILE A 125 1.31 -2.40 -0.25
CA ILE A 125 0.87 -3.33 0.79
C ILE A 125 1.05 -2.71 2.18
N VAL A 126 2.24 -2.16 2.49
CA VAL A 126 2.39 -1.24 3.62
C VAL A 126 2.05 0.16 3.09
N PRO A 127 0.92 0.77 3.50
CA PRO A 127 0.29 1.84 2.72
C PRO A 127 0.87 3.23 3.05
N CYS A 128 2.16 3.43 2.76
CA CYS A 128 2.85 4.70 2.99
C CYS A 128 2.30 5.88 2.16
N HIS A 129 1.50 5.61 1.12
CA HIS A 129 0.78 6.62 0.34
C HIS A 129 -0.42 7.21 1.09
N ARG A 130 -0.96 6.50 2.10
CA ARG A 130 -2.11 6.95 2.91
C ARG A 130 -1.74 8.00 3.98
N VAL A 131 -0.46 8.33 4.15
CA VAL A 131 -0.03 9.37 5.11
C VAL A 131 0.23 10.70 4.41
N ILE A 132 -0.41 11.78 4.87
CA ILE A 132 -0.32 13.12 4.26
C ILE A 132 0.06 14.21 5.28
N GLY A 133 0.41 15.40 4.79
CA GLY A 133 0.60 16.56 5.68
C GLY A 133 -0.72 17.00 6.32
N SER A 134 -0.68 17.59 7.51
CA SER A 134 -1.88 18.08 8.23
C SER A 134 -2.66 19.14 7.44
N GLY A 135 -2.00 19.88 6.55
CA GLY A 135 -2.65 20.82 5.63
C GLY A 135 -3.24 20.18 4.36
N GLY A 136 -3.35 18.85 4.30
CA GLY A 136 -3.86 18.12 3.14
C GLY A 136 -2.87 17.96 1.98
N GLY A 137 -1.67 18.54 2.09
CA GLY A 137 -0.64 18.49 1.05
C GLY A 137 -0.08 17.08 0.83
N LEU A 138 0.00 16.67 -0.44
CA LEU A 138 0.74 15.48 -0.87
C LEU A 138 2.23 15.81 -0.86
N THR A 139 2.92 15.43 0.21
CA THR A 139 4.38 15.58 0.33
C THR A 139 5.03 14.25 0.71
N GLY A 140 6.34 14.16 0.49
CA GLY A 140 7.21 13.15 1.11
C GLY A 140 6.91 11.70 0.73
N TYR A 141 6.63 11.42 -0.55
CA TYR A 141 6.44 10.05 -1.03
C TYR A 141 7.66 9.55 -1.78
N GLY A 142 8.28 8.49 -1.25
CA GLY A 142 9.51 7.92 -1.80
C GLY A 142 9.38 7.40 -3.23
N GLY A 143 8.17 7.09 -3.69
CA GLY A 143 7.88 6.68 -5.08
C GLY A 143 7.41 7.81 -6.01
N GLY A 144 7.48 9.08 -5.60
CA GLY A 144 7.03 10.22 -6.42
C GLY A 144 5.54 10.58 -6.26
N ILE A 145 5.26 11.89 -6.24
CA ILE A 145 3.94 12.43 -5.88
C ILE A 145 2.82 11.95 -6.82
N ASP A 146 3.09 11.76 -8.10
CA ASP A 146 2.06 11.35 -9.06
C ASP A 146 1.58 9.93 -8.81
N ARG A 147 2.49 9.01 -8.43
CA ARG A 147 2.12 7.65 -8.03
C ARG A 147 1.27 7.65 -6.76
N LYS A 148 1.61 8.47 -5.78
CA LYS A 148 0.80 8.65 -4.56
C LYS A 148 -0.60 9.17 -4.88
N ARG A 149 -0.73 10.15 -5.77
CA ARG A 149 -2.02 10.67 -6.21
C ARG A 149 -2.84 9.59 -6.91
N LEU A 150 -2.21 8.81 -7.80
CA LEU A 150 -2.88 7.72 -8.51
C LEU A 150 -3.44 6.69 -7.54
N LEU A 151 -2.64 6.21 -6.58
CA LEU A 151 -3.09 5.24 -5.57
C LEU A 151 -4.23 5.78 -4.72
N LEU A 152 -4.12 7.01 -4.21
CA LEU A 152 -5.20 7.63 -3.42
C LEU A 152 -6.49 7.82 -4.22
N THR A 153 -6.39 8.07 -5.52
CA THR A 153 -7.54 8.23 -6.41
C THR A 153 -8.21 6.87 -6.65
N LEU A 154 -7.43 5.85 -6.99
CA LEU A 154 -7.90 4.47 -7.15
C LEU A 154 -8.68 3.99 -5.91
N GLU A 155 -8.14 4.23 -4.72
CA GLU A 155 -8.77 3.78 -3.49
C GLU A 155 -10.07 4.53 -3.18
N ARG A 156 -10.13 5.83 -3.49
CA ARG A 156 -11.34 6.63 -3.33
C ARG A 156 -12.45 6.16 -4.28
N GLU A 157 -12.14 6.02 -5.56
CA GLU A 157 -13.11 5.64 -6.59
C GLU A 157 -13.67 4.23 -6.36
N SER A 158 -12.83 3.29 -5.93
CA SER A 158 -13.26 1.91 -5.66
C SER A 158 -14.21 1.85 -4.45
N ARG A 159 -13.95 2.68 -3.43
CA ARG A 159 -14.86 2.82 -2.28
C ARG A 159 -16.21 3.43 -2.68
N GLU A 160 -16.19 4.50 -3.47
CA GLU A 160 -17.42 5.17 -3.93
C GLU A 160 -18.30 4.23 -4.78
N LYS A 161 -17.69 3.39 -5.62
CA LYS A 161 -18.40 2.33 -6.37
C LYS A 161 -19.00 1.28 -5.44
N GLY A 162 -18.22 0.77 -4.48
CA GLY A 162 -18.70 -0.23 -3.52
C GLY A 162 -19.82 0.30 -2.61
N ASP A 163 -19.78 1.58 -2.23
CA ASP A 163 -20.82 2.23 -1.43
C ASP A 163 -22.10 2.47 -2.28
N ALA A 164 -21.96 2.81 -3.57
CA ALA A 164 -23.09 2.97 -4.49
C ALA A 164 -23.81 1.63 -4.77
N GLU A 165 -23.08 0.53 -4.92
CA GLU A 165 -23.65 -0.82 -5.10
C GLU A 165 -24.38 -1.31 -3.84
N LYS A 166 -23.86 -1.00 -2.65
CA LYS A 166 -24.52 -1.31 -1.37
C LYS A 166 -25.72 -0.41 -1.06
N GLY A 167 -25.73 0.80 -1.61
CA GLY A 167 -26.78 1.80 -1.42
C GLY A 167 -28.03 1.62 -2.27
N ASN A 168 -28.09 0.61 -3.13
CA ASN A 168 -29.27 0.25 -3.90
C ASN A 168 -29.93 -1.01 -3.31
N PRO A 169 -30.74 -0.91 -2.23
CA PRO A 169 -31.63 -1.99 -1.88
C PRO A 169 -32.65 -2.10 -3.02
N GLU A 170 -32.62 -3.22 -3.76
CA GLU A 170 -33.71 -3.57 -4.65
C GLU A 170 -35.04 -3.35 -3.92
N GLU A 171 -35.91 -2.52 -4.50
CA GLU A 171 -37.32 -2.41 -4.17
C GLU A 171 -37.96 -3.80 -4.30
N THR A 172 -37.86 -4.59 -3.23
CA THR A 172 -38.61 -5.82 -3.04
C THR A 172 -39.75 -5.51 -2.08
N GLY A 173 -40.93 -5.26 -2.63
CA GLY A 173 -42.14 -5.23 -1.81
C GLY A 173 -43.34 -4.48 -2.37
N SER A 174 -44.16 -5.21 -3.12
CA SER A 174 -45.63 -5.06 -3.18
C SER A 174 -46.21 -3.66 -3.40
N SER A 175 -46.61 -3.39 -4.65
CA SER A 175 -47.87 -2.67 -4.88
C SER A 175 -48.91 -3.68 -5.39
N GLN A 176 -49.79 -4.06 -4.46
CA GLN A 176 -51.11 -4.59 -4.77
C GLN A 176 -51.80 -3.64 -5.75
N LEU A 177 -52.32 -4.16 -6.87
CA LEU A 177 -53.42 -3.49 -7.57
C LEU A 177 -54.32 -4.48 -8.31
N ARG A 178 -55.51 -4.68 -7.72
CA ARG A 178 -56.87 -4.79 -8.33
C ARG A 178 -57.07 -5.90 -9.40
N VAL A 179 -58.12 -6.72 -9.34
CA VAL A 179 -59.55 -6.49 -9.06
C VAL A 179 -60.15 -7.72 -8.41
#